data_AF-A0A436SI32-F1
#
_entry.id   AF-A0A436SI32-F1
#
_cell.length_a   1.000
_cell.length_b   1.000
_cell.length_c   1.000
_cell.angle_alpha   90.00
_cell.angle_beta   90.00
_cell.angle_gamma   90.00
#
_symmetry.space_group_name_H-M   'P 1'
#
loop_
_entity.id
_entity.type
_entity.pdbx_description
1 polymer ?
#
loop_
_entity_poly.entity_id
_entity_poly.type
_entity_poly.pdbx_seq_one_letter_code
_entity_poly.pdbx_strand_id
1 'polypeptide(L)'
;MRDVYASRRFLDGATQRKLGLKIPIDTYYKDPLVAKENPGLEIDSDFYVPWEPRIGDGPTSARFAIVDYDSTANKLEKPAEWSRDEKAFLDPKGRKIDKSLKDTVHFRQVSTWAILQSTLDFFESPSGLGRRISWAFEGNRLLVTPNAGYAANAYYDRESKSLQFYYFDDEEGQRIHT
;
A
#
# COMPACT_ATOMS: atom_id res chain seq x y z
N MET A 1 13.88 13.14 16.52
CA MET A 1 13.67 12.12 15.46
C MET A 1 13.79 12.67 14.03
N ARG A 2 13.53 13.97 13.78
CA ARG A 2 13.72 14.60 12.45
C ARG A 2 15.15 14.42 11.90
N ASP A 3 16.17 14.59 12.74
CA ASP A 3 17.58 14.48 12.32
C ASP A 3 17.97 13.04 11.94
N VAL A 4 17.37 12.05 12.63
CA VAL A 4 17.57 10.62 12.33
C VAL A 4 16.88 10.25 11.02
N TYR A 5 15.66 10.75 10.77
CA TYR A 5 14.96 10.53 9.50
C TYR A 5 15.72 11.13 8.30
N ALA A 6 16.27 12.35 8.44
CA ALA A 6 17.05 12.99 7.39
C ALA A 6 18.28 12.17 6.96
N SER A 7 18.79 11.33 7.88
CA SER A 7 19.95 10.48 7.65
C SER A 7 19.57 9.07 7.16
N ARG A 8 18.28 8.73 6.98
CA ARG A 8 17.82 7.35 6.68
C ARG A 8 18.55 6.70 5.51
N ARG A 9 18.84 7.48 4.46
CA ARG A 9 19.47 7.02 3.22
C ARG A 9 20.90 6.47 3.39
N PHE A 10 21.55 6.79 4.51
CA PHE A 10 22.91 6.34 4.81
C PHE A 10 22.94 5.14 5.76
N LEU A 11 21.78 4.68 6.22
CA LEU A 11 21.65 3.58 7.18
C LEU A 11 21.23 2.30 6.45
N ASP A 12 21.80 1.16 6.83
CA ASP A 12 21.36 -0.13 6.34
C ASP A 12 19.93 -0.49 6.82
N GLY A 13 19.32 -1.49 6.18
CA GLY A 13 17.94 -1.88 6.46
C GLY A 13 17.70 -2.34 7.90
N ALA A 14 18.64 -3.08 8.51
CA ALA A 14 18.49 -3.57 9.88
C ALA A 14 18.57 -2.41 10.88
N THR A 15 19.50 -1.47 10.67
CA THR A 15 19.62 -0.24 11.46
C THR A 15 18.37 0.63 11.34
N GLN A 16 17.81 0.79 10.12
CA GLN A 16 16.57 1.53 9.93
C GLN A 16 15.39 0.90 10.71
N ARG A 17 15.26 -0.43 10.69
CA ARG A 17 14.23 -1.15 11.48
C ARG A 17 14.41 -0.90 12.98
N LYS A 18 15.63 -1.06 13.50
CA LYS A 18 15.96 -0.85 14.91
C LYS A 18 15.66 0.58 15.39
N LEU A 19 15.86 1.57 14.52
CA LEU A 19 15.59 2.98 14.81
C LEU A 19 14.13 3.40 14.57
N GLY A 20 13.26 2.47 14.14
CA GLY A 20 11.85 2.77 13.83
C GLY A 20 11.68 3.65 12.58
N LEU A 21 12.67 3.66 11.68
CA LEU A 21 12.61 4.32 10.37
C LEU A 21 11.92 3.45 9.32
N LYS A 22 11.64 2.19 9.64
CA LYS A 22 10.72 1.33 8.91
C LYS A 22 9.66 0.79 9.87
N ILE A 23 8.41 0.75 9.41
CA ILE A 23 7.28 0.19 10.17
C ILE A 23 6.86 -1.14 9.53
N PRO A 24 6.49 -2.14 10.35
CA PRO A 24 5.95 -3.39 9.84
C PRO A 24 4.49 -3.20 9.40
N ILE A 25 4.13 -3.77 8.26
CA ILE A 25 2.76 -3.79 7.75
C ILE A 25 2.48 -5.20 7.24
N ASP A 26 1.36 -5.80 7.66
CA ASP A 26 0.91 -7.07 7.07
C ASP A 26 0.48 -6.81 5.62
N THR A 27 1.04 -7.59 4.68
CA THR A 27 0.74 -7.44 3.26
C THR A 27 0.30 -8.76 2.63
N TYR A 28 -0.56 -8.65 1.61
CA TYR A 28 -0.97 -9.75 0.75
C TYR A 28 -0.65 -9.35 -0.69
N TYR A 29 0.38 -9.97 -1.28
CA TYR A 29 0.81 -9.77 -2.67
C TYR A 29 1.07 -11.08 -3.42
N LYS A 30 0.90 -12.23 -2.76
CA LYS A 30 1.08 -13.54 -3.40
C LYS A 30 -0.09 -13.84 -4.31
N ASP A 31 0.20 -14.58 -5.37
CA ASP A 31 -0.81 -15.11 -6.27
C ASP A 31 -1.91 -15.87 -5.49
N PRO A 32 -3.21 -15.64 -5.79
CA PRO A 32 -4.31 -16.28 -5.06
C PRO A 32 -4.28 -17.81 -5.10
N LEU A 33 -3.84 -18.41 -6.20
CA LEU A 33 -3.70 -19.88 -6.30
C LEU A 33 -2.56 -20.35 -5.40
N VAL A 34 -1.41 -19.68 -5.43
CA VAL A 34 -0.28 -19.98 -4.53
C VAL A 34 -0.70 -19.85 -3.07
N ALA A 35 -1.47 -18.82 -2.72
CA ALA A 35 -1.99 -18.60 -1.38
C ALA A 35 -2.99 -19.69 -0.95
N LYS A 36 -3.87 -20.15 -1.86
CA LYS A 36 -4.81 -21.26 -1.64
C LYS A 36 -4.09 -22.59 -1.43
N GLU A 37 -3.04 -22.84 -2.20
CA GLU A 37 -2.22 -24.07 -2.11
C GLU A 37 -1.30 -24.09 -0.89
N ASN A 38 -0.98 -22.93 -0.32
CA ASN A 38 -0.06 -22.80 0.82
C ASN A 38 -0.69 -22.03 2.01
N PRO A 39 -1.69 -22.63 2.70
CA PRO A 39 -2.34 -21.98 3.83
C PRO A 39 -1.34 -21.57 4.93
N GLY A 40 -1.49 -20.37 5.44
CA GLY A 40 -0.61 -19.76 6.45
C GLY A 40 0.60 -19.00 5.87
N LEU A 41 0.85 -19.11 4.56
CA LEU A 41 1.88 -18.33 3.86
C LEU A 41 1.30 -17.19 3.01
N GLU A 42 -0.01 -16.94 3.05
CA GLU A 42 -0.64 -15.90 2.21
C GLU A 42 -0.16 -14.49 2.59
N ILE A 43 -0.06 -14.23 3.90
CA ILE A 43 0.26 -12.92 4.47
C ILE A 43 1.74 -12.86 4.82
N ASP A 44 2.40 -11.80 4.35
CA ASP A 44 3.76 -11.46 4.75
C ASP A 44 3.71 -10.44 5.89
N SER A 45 3.97 -10.91 7.10
CA SER A 45 4.10 -10.08 8.31
C SER A 45 5.52 -9.53 8.53
N ASP A 46 6.52 -9.97 7.75
CA ASP A 46 7.89 -9.43 7.81
C ASP A 46 8.12 -8.36 6.73
N PHE A 47 7.06 -7.64 6.37
CA PHE A 47 7.09 -6.61 5.35
C PHE A 47 7.25 -5.22 5.97
N TYR A 48 8.38 -4.56 5.65
CA TYR A 48 8.75 -3.28 6.24
C TYR A 48 8.72 -2.14 5.22
N VAL A 49 7.94 -1.12 5.53
CA VAL A 49 7.85 0.09 4.71
C VAL A 49 8.60 1.24 5.36
N PRO A 50 9.23 2.14 4.58
CA PRO A 50 9.79 3.37 5.12
C PRO A 50 8.74 4.16 5.90
N TRP A 51 9.03 4.46 7.15
CA TRP A 51 8.25 5.42 7.91
C TRP A 51 8.51 6.82 7.37
N GLU A 52 7.46 7.59 7.11
CA GLU A 52 7.59 8.99 6.70
C GLU A 52 6.91 9.92 7.71
N PRO A 53 7.49 11.12 7.96
CA PRO A 53 6.78 12.15 8.69
C PRO A 53 5.51 12.54 7.94
N ARG A 54 4.39 12.65 8.67
CA ARG A 54 3.07 13.05 8.13
C ARG A 54 2.43 12.00 7.20
N ILE A 55 2.59 10.71 7.51
CA ILE A 55 1.60 9.71 7.07
C ILE A 55 0.22 10.17 7.54
N GLY A 56 -0.76 10.08 6.65
CA GLY A 56 -2.16 10.41 6.92
C GLY A 56 -3.10 9.29 6.49
N ASP A 57 -4.39 9.50 6.75
CA ASP A 57 -5.48 8.58 6.45
C ASP A 57 -5.58 8.28 4.95
N GLY A 58 -6.20 7.14 4.60
CA GLY A 58 -6.25 6.64 3.24
C GLY A 58 -4.83 6.53 2.72
N PRO A 59 -4.04 5.59 3.25
CA PRO A 59 -2.60 5.69 3.46
C PRO A 59 -1.92 6.73 2.57
N THR A 60 -1.76 7.93 3.11
CA THR A 60 -1.26 9.07 2.34
C THR A 60 0.17 9.38 2.74
N SER A 61 1.04 9.48 1.74
CA SER A 61 2.47 9.75 1.89
C SER A 61 2.94 10.86 0.96
N ALA A 62 4.26 11.09 0.89
CA ALA A 62 4.81 12.05 -0.04
C ALA A 62 4.61 11.63 -1.52
N ARG A 63 4.46 10.32 -1.77
CA ARG A 63 4.48 9.72 -3.12
C ARG A 63 3.16 9.12 -3.54
N PHE A 64 2.35 8.65 -2.61
CA PHE A 64 1.06 8.00 -2.87
C PHE A 64 -0.05 8.59 -2.01
N ALA A 65 -1.29 8.54 -2.51
CA ALA A 65 -2.49 8.65 -1.69
C ALA A 65 -3.47 7.57 -2.12
N ILE A 66 -3.99 6.82 -1.16
CA ILE A 66 -5.04 5.83 -1.43
C ILE A 66 -6.38 6.55 -1.44
N VAL A 67 -7.08 6.48 -2.58
CA VAL A 67 -8.43 6.99 -2.77
C VAL A 67 -9.26 5.85 -3.33
N ASP A 68 -9.99 5.15 -2.47
CA ASP A 68 -10.64 3.89 -2.81
C ASP A 68 -12.07 4.12 -3.30
N TYR A 69 -12.17 4.63 -4.53
CA TYR A 69 -13.43 4.87 -5.24
C TYR A 69 -13.69 3.78 -6.28
N ASP A 70 -14.81 3.09 -6.12
CA ASP A 70 -15.33 2.10 -7.06
C ASP A 70 -16.30 2.77 -8.03
N SER A 71 -15.93 2.85 -9.30
CA SER A 71 -16.74 3.45 -10.36
C SER A 71 -17.96 2.62 -10.75
N THR A 72 -17.89 1.29 -10.59
CA THR A 72 -19.00 0.36 -10.91
C THR A 72 -20.08 0.42 -9.84
N ALA A 73 -19.69 0.42 -8.56
CA ALA A 73 -20.61 0.57 -7.45
C ALA A 73 -20.97 2.04 -7.15
N ASN A 74 -20.28 2.99 -7.78
CA ASN A 74 -20.30 4.43 -7.49
C ASN A 74 -20.16 4.71 -5.98
N LYS A 75 -19.12 4.12 -5.38
CA LYS A 75 -18.91 4.11 -3.93
C LYS A 75 -17.49 4.54 -3.58
N LEU A 76 -17.38 5.56 -2.75
CA LEU A 76 -16.12 5.92 -2.09
C LEU A 76 -16.06 5.21 -0.74
N GLU A 77 -15.10 4.30 -0.57
CA GLU A 77 -14.87 3.64 0.72
C GLU A 77 -14.30 4.62 1.75
N LYS A 78 -14.58 4.34 3.03
CA LYS A 78 -13.94 5.09 4.11
C LYS A 78 -12.43 4.81 4.11
N PRO A 79 -11.60 5.82 4.40
CA PRO A 79 -10.16 5.63 4.49
C PRO A 79 -9.78 4.84 5.74
N ALA A 80 -8.75 4.01 5.64
CA ALA A 80 -8.01 3.53 6.81
C ALA A 80 -7.33 4.73 7.52
N GLU A 81 -7.46 4.81 8.84
CA GLU A 81 -7.06 5.97 9.64
C GLU A 81 -5.68 5.77 10.26
N TRP A 82 -4.78 6.75 10.18
CA TRP A 82 -3.43 6.64 10.74
C TRP A 82 -3.41 6.99 12.24
N SER A 83 -3.17 6.01 13.10
CA SER A 83 -2.91 6.23 14.53
C SER A 83 -1.43 6.54 14.77
N ARG A 84 -1.14 7.75 15.23
CA ARG A 84 0.23 8.17 15.59
C ARG A 84 0.76 7.45 16.83
N ASP A 85 -0.13 7.17 17.77
CA ASP A 85 0.22 6.56 19.04
C ASP A 85 0.53 5.07 18.85
N GLU A 86 -0.29 4.37 18.07
CA GLU A 86 -0.09 2.95 17.75
C GLU A 86 0.91 2.73 16.60
N LYS A 87 1.23 3.80 15.84
CA LYS A 87 2.03 3.75 14.60
C LYS A 87 1.49 2.69 13.63
N ALA A 88 0.16 2.64 13.51
CA ALA A 88 -0.56 1.66 12.72
C ALA A 88 -1.79 2.31 12.07
N PHE A 89 -2.31 1.66 11.04
CA PHE A 89 -3.59 2.04 10.47
C PHE A 89 -4.73 1.32 11.20
N LEU A 90 -5.83 2.05 11.41
CA LEU A 90 -7.05 1.56 12.02
C LEU A 90 -8.19 1.55 10.98
N ASP A 91 -9.11 0.61 11.14
CA ASP A 91 -10.37 0.65 10.41
C ASP A 91 -11.36 1.67 11.03
N PRO A 92 -12.50 1.97 10.40
CA PRO A 92 -13.49 2.92 10.93
C PRO A 92 -14.14 2.49 12.25
N LYS A 93 -13.85 1.28 12.75
CA LYS A 93 -14.29 0.79 14.06
C LYS A 93 -13.18 0.90 15.11
N GLY A 94 -12.04 1.52 14.77
CA GLY A 94 -10.87 1.66 15.64
C GLY A 94 -10.05 0.38 15.80
N ARG A 95 -10.25 -0.63 14.94
CA ARG A 95 -9.48 -1.89 15.00
C ARG A 95 -8.21 -1.72 14.19
N LYS A 96 -7.08 -2.15 14.75
CA LYS A 96 -5.82 -2.21 14.02
C LYS A 96 -5.97 -3.08 12.77
N ILE A 97 -5.50 -2.55 11.64
CA ILE A 97 -5.47 -3.28 10.37
C ILE A 97 -4.26 -4.19 10.36
N ASP A 98 -4.53 -5.48 10.43
CA ASP A 98 -3.57 -6.57 10.40
C ASP A 98 -4.16 -7.76 9.63
N LYS A 99 -3.44 -8.89 9.61
CA LYS A 99 -3.83 -10.12 8.92
C LYS A 99 -5.22 -10.66 9.28
N SER A 100 -5.76 -10.32 10.45
CA SER A 100 -7.12 -10.74 10.83
C SER A 100 -8.21 -10.04 10.01
N LEU A 101 -7.88 -8.90 9.40
CA LEU A 101 -8.75 -8.13 8.54
C LEU A 101 -8.45 -8.32 7.05
N LYS A 102 -7.74 -9.39 6.65
CA LYS A 102 -7.23 -9.60 5.28
C LYS A 102 -8.28 -9.47 4.17
N ASP A 103 -9.53 -9.84 4.45
CA ASP A 103 -10.62 -9.81 3.46
C ASP A 103 -11.32 -8.44 3.35
N THR A 104 -10.94 -7.47 4.19
CA THR A 104 -11.59 -6.15 4.25
C THR A 104 -11.00 -5.16 3.24
N VAL A 105 -11.80 -4.16 2.86
CA VAL A 105 -11.36 -3.04 1.99
C VAL A 105 -10.18 -2.28 2.62
N HIS A 106 -10.20 -2.05 3.93
CA HIS A 106 -9.15 -1.29 4.62
C HIS A 106 -7.81 -2.04 4.66
N PHE A 107 -7.84 -3.38 4.77
CA PHE A 107 -6.63 -4.17 4.60
C PHE A 107 -6.07 -4.03 3.18
N ARG A 108 -6.91 -4.09 2.14
CA ARG A 108 -6.46 -3.83 0.76
C ARG A 108 -5.84 -2.44 0.62
N GLN A 109 -6.47 -1.39 1.14
CA GLN A 109 -5.91 -0.04 1.14
C GLN A 109 -4.50 0.03 1.72
N VAL A 110 -4.30 -0.56 2.91
CA VAL A 110 -3.00 -0.55 3.61
C VAL A 110 -1.98 -1.45 2.93
N SER A 111 -2.36 -2.66 2.51
CA SER A 111 -1.50 -3.61 1.82
C SER A 111 -1.00 -3.05 0.49
N THR A 112 -1.90 -2.54 -0.36
CA THR A 112 -1.55 -1.94 -1.65
C THR A 112 -0.60 -0.75 -1.47
N TRP A 113 -0.88 0.14 -0.51
CA TRP A 113 0.03 1.24 -0.20
C TRP A 113 1.41 0.75 0.23
N ALA A 114 1.47 -0.25 1.11
CA ALA A 114 2.72 -0.76 1.63
C ALA A 114 3.58 -1.38 0.53
N ILE A 115 2.96 -2.18 -0.34
CA ILE A 115 3.61 -2.78 -1.51
C ILE A 115 4.18 -1.67 -2.40
N LEU A 116 3.38 -0.68 -2.78
CA LEU A 116 3.82 0.42 -3.64
C LEU A 116 4.96 1.24 -3.03
N GLN A 117 4.90 1.51 -1.72
CA GLN A 117 5.96 2.22 -1.00
C GLN A 117 7.26 1.44 -0.98
N SER A 118 7.20 0.14 -0.72
CA SER A 118 8.38 -0.74 -0.70
C SER A 118 8.98 -0.88 -2.11
N THR A 119 8.14 -1.09 -3.12
CA THR A 119 8.56 -1.17 -4.53
C THR A 119 9.24 0.13 -4.96
N LEU A 120 8.67 1.28 -4.63
CA LEU A 120 9.29 2.57 -4.95
C LEU A 120 10.60 2.79 -4.18
N ASP A 121 10.65 2.48 -2.88
CA ASP A 121 11.88 2.57 -2.07
C ASP A 121 12.99 1.72 -2.67
N PHE A 122 12.68 0.49 -3.12
CA PHE A 122 13.63 -0.38 -3.80
C PHE A 122 14.20 0.27 -5.07
N PHE A 123 13.34 0.73 -5.98
CA PHE A 123 13.81 1.33 -7.24
C PHE A 123 14.51 2.67 -7.04
N GLU A 124 14.14 3.48 -6.04
CA GLU A 124 14.81 4.75 -5.75
C GLU A 124 16.07 4.58 -4.89
N SER A 125 16.26 3.42 -4.25
CA SER A 125 17.43 3.12 -3.44
C SER A 125 18.71 3.05 -4.28
N PRO A 126 19.90 3.18 -3.64
CA PRO A 126 21.19 2.96 -4.31
C PRO A 126 21.34 1.58 -4.97
N SER A 127 20.61 0.56 -4.49
CA SER A 127 20.61 -0.78 -5.08
C SER A 127 19.75 -0.89 -6.35
N GLY A 128 18.85 0.07 -6.59
CA GLY A 128 18.03 0.19 -7.79
C GLY A 128 18.60 1.23 -8.76
N LEU A 129 17.85 2.31 -8.98
CA LEU A 129 18.23 3.42 -9.86
C LEU A 129 19.03 4.52 -9.14
N GLY A 130 19.03 4.55 -7.81
CA GLY A 130 19.72 5.55 -7.00
C GLY A 130 19.21 6.98 -7.17
N ARG A 131 18.04 7.17 -7.78
CA ARG A 131 17.43 8.48 -8.03
C ARG A 131 15.93 8.41 -7.91
N ARG A 132 15.35 9.59 -7.69
CA ARG A 132 13.89 9.75 -7.68
C ARG A 132 13.30 9.44 -9.05
N ILE A 133 12.27 8.60 -9.08
CA ILE A 133 11.43 8.34 -10.25
C ILE A 133 10.40 9.46 -10.36
N SER A 134 10.25 10.04 -11.55
CA SER A 134 9.18 10.98 -11.85
C SER A 134 7.94 10.25 -12.34
N TRP A 135 6.76 10.80 -12.04
CA TRP A 135 5.52 10.36 -12.66
C TRP A 135 5.44 10.87 -14.09
N ALA A 136 4.71 10.18 -14.96
CA ALA A 136 4.51 10.59 -16.36
C ALA A 136 3.45 11.70 -16.50
N PHE A 137 3.32 12.55 -15.48
CA PHE A 137 2.45 13.70 -15.39
C PHE A 137 3.07 14.75 -14.46
N GLU A 138 2.60 15.99 -14.52
CA GLU A 138 3.00 17.03 -13.58
C GLU A 138 2.41 16.80 -12.19
N GLY A 139 3.28 16.51 -11.22
CA GLY A 139 2.91 16.28 -9.82
C GLY A 139 3.92 15.40 -9.10
N ASN A 140 3.80 15.37 -7.78
CA ASN A 140 4.68 14.59 -6.89
C ASN A 140 4.01 13.34 -6.31
N ARG A 141 2.68 13.24 -6.40
CA ARG A 141 1.87 12.19 -5.80
C ARG A 141 1.02 11.46 -6.84
N LEU A 142 1.07 10.13 -6.80
CA LEU A 142 0.21 9.24 -7.57
C LEU A 142 -1.01 8.88 -6.73
N LEU A 143 -2.21 9.04 -7.29
CA LEU A 143 -3.44 8.51 -6.69
C LEU A 143 -3.47 7.00 -6.91
N VAL A 144 -4.00 6.26 -5.94
CA VAL A 144 -4.10 4.80 -6.05
C VAL A 144 -5.50 4.39 -5.67
N THR A 145 -6.15 3.62 -6.53
CA THR A 145 -7.52 3.12 -6.33
C THR A 145 -7.47 1.58 -6.27
N PRO A 146 -7.41 0.97 -5.06
CA PRO A 146 -7.33 -0.48 -4.91
C PRO A 146 -8.58 -1.23 -5.41
N ASN A 147 -9.73 -0.57 -5.48
CA ASN A 147 -10.97 -1.11 -6.03
C ASN A 147 -11.59 -0.09 -7.02
N ALA A 148 -11.01 0.04 -8.21
CA ALA A 148 -11.42 1.01 -9.23
C ALA A 148 -12.78 0.71 -9.89
N GLY A 149 -13.18 -0.57 -9.88
CA GLY A 149 -14.44 -1.05 -10.46
C GLY A 149 -14.29 -2.45 -11.06
N TYR A 150 -15.28 -2.84 -11.85
CA TYR A 150 -15.34 -4.15 -12.51
C TYR A 150 -14.55 -4.14 -13.83
N ALA A 151 -13.42 -4.84 -13.86
CA ALA A 151 -12.65 -5.20 -15.04
C ALA A 151 -11.55 -6.23 -14.66
N ALA A 152 -11.07 -7.00 -15.63
CA ALA A 152 -9.92 -7.89 -15.44
C ALA A 152 -8.60 -7.20 -15.82
N ASN A 153 -8.26 -6.08 -15.17
CA ASN A 153 -7.04 -5.34 -15.48
C ASN A 153 -6.56 -4.43 -14.32
N ALA A 154 -5.30 -4.01 -14.37
CA ALA A 154 -4.79 -2.87 -13.60
C ALA A 154 -4.03 -1.93 -14.54
N TYR A 155 -4.22 -0.62 -14.41
CA TYR A 155 -3.56 0.33 -15.30
C TYR A 155 -3.11 1.63 -14.62
N TYR A 156 -2.04 2.19 -15.18
CA TYR A 156 -1.55 3.51 -14.86
C TYR A 156 -2.16 4.51 -15.84
N ASP A 157 -2.93 5.46 -15.34
CA ASP A 157 -3.54 6.52 -16.13
C ASP A 157 -2.93 7.90 -15.80
N ARG A 158 -2.45 8.57 -16.86
CA ARG A 158 -1.80 9.88 -16.78
C ARG A 158 -2.82 11.00 -16.61
N GLU A 159 -4.00 10.85 -17.20
CA GLU A 159 -5.02 11.90 -17.19
C GLU A 159 -5.63 12.05 -15.78
N SER A 160 -6.05 10.94 -15.19
CA SER A 160 -6.50 10.90 -13.79
C SER A 160 -5.37 10.89 -12.76
N LYS A 161 -4.10 10.83 -13.20
CA LYS A 161 -2.90 10.78 -12.35
C LYS A 161 -2.98 9.64 -11.32
N SER A 162 -3.42 8.47 -11.77
CA SER A 162 -3.76 7.36 -10.88
C SER A 162 -3.20 6.00 -11.34
N LEU A 163 -3.02 5.11 -10.37
CA LEU A 163 -2.85 3.68 -10.57
C LEU A 163 -4.12 2.98 -10.09
N GLN A 164 -4.75 2.25 -10.99
CA GLN A 164 -6.08 1.69 -10.78
C GLN A 164 -6.04 0.18 -10.83
N PHE A 165 -6.53 -0.46 -9.77
CA PHE A 165 -6.67 -1.90 -9.65
C PHE A 165 -8.16 -2.25 -9.69
N TYR A 166 -8.53 -3.18 -10.55
CA TYR A 166 -9.92 -3.58 -10.73
C TYR A 166 -10.19 -4.92 -10.06
N TYR A 167 -11.45 -5.35 -10.15
CA TYR A 167 -11.83 -6.71 -9.81
C TYR A 167 -12.73 -7.30 -10.88
N PHE A 168 -12.76 -8.62 -10.93
CA PHE A 168 -13.71 -9.37 -11.74
C PHE A 168 -14.15 -10.60 -10.95
N ASP A 169 -15.19 -11.27 -11.42
CA ASP A 169 -15.66 -12.51 -10.80
C ASP A 169 -15.24 -13.67 -11.72
N ASP A 170 -14.73 -14.76 -11.16
CA ASP A 170 -14.33 -15.95 -11.91
C ASP A 170 -15.54 -16.81 -12.32
N GLU A 171 -15.30 -17.98 -12.94
CA GLU A 171 -16.36 -18.90 -13.37
C GLU A 171 -17.23 -19.43 -12.21
N GLU A 172 -16.70 -19.45 -10.99
CA GLU A 172 -17.39 -19.89 -9.76
C GLU A 172 -18.11 -18.72 -9.06
N GLY A 173 -18.01 -17.49 -9.60
CA GLY A 173 -18.57 -16.27 -9.03
C GLY A 173 -17.75 -15.72 -7.85
N GLN A 174 -16.51 -16.19 -7.66
CA GLN A 174 -15.61 -15.66 -6.65
C GLN A 174 -14.95 -14.37 -7.17
N ARG A 175 -14.97 -13.33 -6.33
CA ARG A 175 -14.33 -12.06 -6.67
C ARG A 175 -12.80 -12.16 -6.60
N ILE A 176 -12.16 -11.81 -7.70
CA ILE A 176 -10.71 -11.70 -7.87
C ILE A 176 -10.33 -10.22 -7.98
N HIS A 177 -9.33 -9.81 -7.21
CA HIS A 177 -8.75 -8.46 -7.26
C HIS A 177 -7.43 -8.52 -8.03
N THR A 178 -7.24 -7.60 -8.97
CA THR A 178 -5.99 -7.46 -9.76
C THR A 178 -4.95 -6.60 -9.06
#